data_AF-A0AAX3FM65-F1
#
_entry.id   AF-A0AAX3FM65-F1
#
_cell.length_a   1.000
_cell.length_b   1.000
_cell.length_c   1.000
_cell.angle_alpha   90.00
_cell.angle_beta   90.00
_cell.angle_gamma   90.00
#
_symmetry.space_group_name_H-M   'P 1'
#
loop_
_entity.id
_entity.type
_entity.pdbx_description
1 polymer ?
#
loop_
_entity_poly.entity_id
_entity_poly.type
_entity_poly.pdbx_seq_one_letter_code
_entity_poly.pdbx_strand_id
1 'polypeptide(L)' 'MRKMAAILISVMCLAGCDVAAQSGLASHDFHRIREVCIDGVIYLVYSGHKEGGITPKINAEHYPYTCPKLKQ' A
#
# COMPACT_ATOMS: atom_id res chain seq x y z
N MET A 1 -28.70 -42.76 -9.58
CA MET A 1 -27.27 -42.39 -9.54
C MET A 1 -26.95 -41.02 -10.17
N ARG A 2 -27.62 -40.59 -11.26
CA ARG A 2 -27.37 -39.28 -11.91
C ARG A 2 -27.55 -38.04 -11.01
N LYS A 3 -28.49 -38.08 -10.05
CA LYS A 3 -28.75 -36.96 -9.11
C LYS A 3 -27.63 -36.77 -8.07
N MET A 4 -26.88 -37.83 -7.74
CA MET A 4 -25.78 -37.77 -6.77
C MET A 4 -24.52 -37.12 -7.34
N ALA A 5 -24.30 -37.27 -8.65
CA ALA A 5 -23.20 -36.63 -9.36
C ALA A 5 -23.32 -35.09 -9.36
N ALA A 6 -24.55 -34.57 -9.50
CA ALA A 6 -24.80 -33.12 -9.50
C ALA A 6 -24.51 -32.47 -8.12
N ILE A 7 -24.75 -33.19 -7.03
CA ILE A 7 -24.50 -32.71 -5.66
C ILE A 7 -22.99 -32.68 -5.35
N LEU A 8 -22.24 -33.67 -5.84
CA LEU A 8 -20.78 -33.73 -5.66
C LEU A 8 -20.07 -32.59 -6.40
N ILE A 9 -20.55 -32.23 -7.59
CA ILE A 9 -19.97 -31.13 -8.39
C ILE A 9 -20.22 -29.78 -7.72
N SER A 10 -21.40 -29.54 -7.12
CA SER A 10 -21.68 -28.27 -6.45
C SER A 10 -20.84 -28.05 -5.20
N VAL A 11 -20.52 -29.10 -4.44
CA VAL A 11 -19.66 -29.00 -3.25
C VAL A 11 -18.21 -28.65 -3.60
N MET A 12 -17.69 -29.14 -4.73
CA MET A 12 -16.32 -28.80 -5.17
C MET A 12 -16.19 -27.34 -5.65
N CYS A 13 -17.28 -26.71 -6.08
CA CYS A 13 -17.28 -25.30 -6.51
C CYS A 13 -17.33 -24.28 -5.34
N LEU A 14 -17.61 -24.71 -4.10
CA LEU A 14 -17.58 -23.83 -2.92
C LEU A 14 -16.18 -23.73 -2.26
N ALA A 15 -15.21 -24.53 -2.69
CA ALA A 15 -13.80 -24.36 -2.31
C ALA A 15 -13.08 -23.33 -3.21
N GLY A 16 -13.85 -22.40 -3.81
CA GLY A 16 -13.29 -21.21 -4.44
C GLY A 16 -12.59 -20.42 -3.36
N CYS A 17 -11.26 -20.51 -3.34
CA CYS A 17 -10.40 -19.75 -2.47
C CYS A 17 -10.90 -18.30 -2.42
N ASP A 18 -11.26 -17.85 -1.23
CA ASP A 18 -10.98 -16.48 -0.81
C ASP A 18 -9.49 -16.26 -1.13
N VAL A 19 -9.20 -15.75 -2.32
CA VAL A 19 -7.98 -14.99 -2.51
C VAL A 19 -8.23 -13.81 -1.62
N ALA A 20 -7.72 -13.93 -0.39
CA ALA A 20 -7.76 -12.94 0.63
C ALA A 20 -7.64 -11.59 -0.08
N ALA A 21 -8.70 -10.79 0.01
CA ALA A 21 -8.62 -9.38 -0.26
C ALA A 21 -7.69 -8.78 0.80
N GLN A 22 -6.39 -9.09 0.69
CA GLN A 22 -5.32 -8.25 1.19
C GLN A 22 -5.22 -7.10 0.19
N SER A 23 -6.27 -6.29 0.14
CA SER A 23 -6.14 -4.85 -0.06
C SER A 23 -5.43 -4.28 1.17
N GLY A 24 -4.20 -4.72 1.40
CA GLY A 24 -3.45 -4.52 2.62
C GLY A 24 -2.00 -4.45 2.25
N LEU A 25 -1.61 -3.24 1.80
CA LEU A 25 -0.25 -2.78 1.60
C LEU A 25 0.63 -3.73 0.77
N ALA A 26 0.70 -3.47 -0.54
CA ALA A 26 1.87 -3.91 -1.31
C ALA A 26 3.11 -3.42 -0.56
N SER A 27 3.90 -4.36 -0.04
CA SER A 27 5.20 -4.06 0.57
C SER A 27 6.14 -3.66 -0.56
N HIS A 28 6.03 -2.41 -0.98
CA HIS A 28 6.95 -1.81 -1.92
C HIS A 28 8.26 -1.60 -1.19
N ASP A 29 9.32 -2.17 -1.77
CA ASP A 29 10.65 -2.01 -1.24
C ASP A 29 11.11 -0.56 -1.47
N PHE A 30 10.83 0.33 -0.49
CA PHE A 30 11.00 1.78 -0.60
C PHE A 30 12.47 2.24 -0.50
N HIS A 31 13.44 1.42 -0.91
CA HIS A 31 14.87 1.77 -0.96
C HIS A 31 15.18 3.02 -1.81
N ARG A 32 14.17 3.59 -2.49
CA ARG A 32 14.25 4.75 -3.36
C ARG A 32 13.38 5.93 -2.90
N ILE A 33 12.79 5.87 -1.70
CA ILE A 33 12.08 7.01 -1.10
C ILE A 33 12.95 7.60 0.01
N ARG A 34 13.16 8.92 -0.03
CA ARG A 34 13.81 9.67 1.04
C ARG A 34 12.91 10.79 1.55
N GLU A 35 13.06 11.14 2.82
CA GLU A 35 12.40 12.30 3.42
C GLU A 35 13.28 13.54 3.26
N VAL A 36 12.69 14.68 2.86
CA VAL A 36 13.38 15.96 2.71
C VAL A 36 12.55 17.06 3.35
N CYS A 37 13.19 17.95 4.10
CA CYS A 37 12.56 19.18 4.61
C CYS A 37 12.62 20.29 3.55
N ILE A 38 11.48 20.82 3.14
CA ILE A 38 11.36 21.95 2.21
C ILE A 38 10.33 22.92 2.79
N ASP A 39 10.71 24.18 3.00
CA ASP A 39 9.83 25.25 3.51
C ASP A 39 9.00 24.88 4.75
N GLY A 40 9.60 24.10 5.67
CA GLY A 40 8.96 23.70 6.93
C GLY A 40 8.07 22.46 6.85
N VAL A 41 7.94 21.84 5.67
CA VAL A 41 7.16 20.61 5.44
C VAL A 41 8.06 19.45 5.03
N ILE A 42 7.75 18.23 5.51
CA ILE A 42 8.46 17.01 5.10
C ILE A 42 7.82 16.45 3.82
N TYR A 43 8.65 16.26 2.80
CA TYR A 43 8.29 15.63 1.53
C TYR A 43 8.94 14.25 1.39
N LEU A 44 8.20 13.31 0.81
CA LEU A 44 8.70 12.03 0.32
C LEU A 44 9.13 12.21 -1.14
N VAL A 45 10.39 11.93 -1.42
CA VAL A 45 10.96 12.02 -2.77
C VAL A 45 11.30 10.63 -3.28
N TYR A 46 10.65 10.20 -4.35
CA TYR A 46 10.95 8.95 -5.06
C TYR A 46 12.02 9.19 -6.13
N SER A 47 13.13 8.47 -6.04
CA SER A 47 14.27 8.58 -6.97
C SER A 47 14.47 7.34 -7.85
N GLY A 48 13.41 6.56 -8.10
CA GLY A 48 13.49 5.42 -9.00
C GLY A 48 13.45 5.76 -10.49
N HIS A 49 13.61 4.73 -11.32
CA HIS A 49 13.70 4.92 -12.76
C HIS A 49 12.36 5.32 -13.38
N LYS A 50 12.42 6.46 -14.08
CA LYS A 50 11.58 6.95 -15.19
C LYS A 50 10.66 8.13 -14.88
N GLU A 51 10.06 8.23 -13.70
CA GLU A 51 9.28 9.41 -13.31
C GLU A 51 9.46 9.63 -11.81
N GLY A 52 10.39 10.50 -11.44
CA GLY A 52 10.54 10.91 -10.05
C GLY A 52 9.24 11.57 -9.56
N GLY A 53 8.94 11.42 -8.28
CA GLY A 53 7.73 12.00 -7.67
C GLY A 53 8.08 12.68 -6.36
N ILE A 54 7.44 13.81 -6.09
CA ILE A 54 7.48 14.49 -4.80
C ILE A 54 6.06 14.61 -4.25
N THR A 55 5.86 14.19 -3.02
CA THR A 55 4.57 14.32 -2.32
C THR A 55 4.79 14.68 -0.85
N PRO A 56 3.94 15.51 -0.22
CA PRO A 56 4.01 15.73 1.21
C PRO A 56 3.82 14.41 1.98
N LYS A 57 4.57 14.22 3.06
CA LYS A 57 4.29 13.15 4.03
C LYS A 57 3.08 13.59 4.85
N ILE A 58 2.00 12.80 4.81
CA ILE A 58 0.72 13.10 5.49
C ILE A 58 0.54 12.19 6.70
N ASN A 59 0.02 12.73 7.80
CA ASN A 59 -0.31 11.97 9.02
C ASN A 59 -1.72 11.35 8.97
N ALA A 60 -2.11 10.63 10.03
CA ALA A 60 -3.43 9.99 10.10
C ALA A 60 -4.61 11.00 10.09
N GLU A 61 -4.34 12.23 10.50
CA GLU A 61 -5.30 13.33 10.57
C GLU A 61 -5.40 14.15 9.27
N HIS A 62 -4.71 13.75 8.19
CA HIS A 62 -4.66 14.43 6.89
C HIS A 62 -3.89 15.76 6.86
N TYR A 63 -2.98 15.97 7.79
CA TYR A 63 -2.07 17.13 7.81
C TYR A 63 -0.63 16.76 7.39
N PRO A 64 0.13 17.68 6.78
CA PRO A 64 1.54 17.47 6.50
C PRO A 64 2.39 17.40 7.78
N TYR A 65 3.41 16.53 7.78
CA TYR A 65 4.45 16.58 8.80
C TYR A 65 5.31 17.83 8.64
N THR A 66 5.70 18.44 9.76
CA THR A 66 6.56 19.62 9.79
C THR A 66 8.02 19.24 10.06
N CYS A 67 8.94 20.07 9.58
CA CYS A 67 10.36 19.85 9.81
C CYS A 67 10.70 19.93 11.31
N PRO A 68 11.60 19.07 11.81
CA PRO A 68 12.07 19.18 13.17
C PRO A 68 12.75 20.54 13.37
N LYS A 69 12.46 21.19 14.50
CA LYS A 69 13.20 22.38 14.91
C LYS A 69 14.65 21.94 15.11
N LEU A 70 15.59 22.59 14.41
CA LEU A 70 17.02 22.42 14.71
C LEU A 70 17.19 22.74 16.19
N LYS A 71 17.66 21.76 16.98
CA LYS A 71 18.09 22.05 18.34
C LYS A 71 19.25 23.03 18.22
N GLN A 72 19.03 24.27 18.67
CA GLN A 72 20.07 25.28 18.85
C GLN A 72 20.98 24.88 20.00
#